data_AF-A0A7S3TX59-F1
#
_entry.id   AF-A0A7S3TX59-F1
#
_cell.length_a   1.000
_cell.length_b   1.000
_cell.length_c   1.000
_cell.angle_alpha   90.00
_cell.angle_beta   90.00
_cell.angle_gamma   90.00
#
_symmetry.space_group_name_H-M   'P 1'
#
loop_
_entity.id
_entity.type
_entity.pdbx_description
1 polymer ?
#
loop_
_entity_poly.entity_id
_entity_poly.type
_entity_poly.pdbx_seq_one_letter_code
_entity_poly.pdbx_strand_id
1 'polypeptide(L)'
;FGEFDATTLLNYNQVWPRDLVSAAHTEFGVESVNNVAARVREFVIRMEEEHEGDCIVLVSHADTLQIAQTYVAGADPRTFSQYRFVNAEVRELLQNVASLPAPVPLKYSASEGSWARMKKQ
;
A
#
# COMPACT_ATOMS: atom_id res chain seq x y z
N PHE A 1 -8.01 -6.37 -5.89
CA PHE A 1 -8.54 -5.62 -4.72
C PHE A 1 -9.84 -6.27 -4.20
N GLY A 2 -9.84 -7.60 -3.99
CA GLY A 2 -11.02 -8.34 -3.49
C GLY A 2 -12.28 -8.11 -4.32
N GLU A 3 -13.41 -7.92 -3.65
CA GLU A 3 -14.72 -7.58 -4.24
C GLU A 3 -14.73 -6.28 -5.07
N PHE A 4 -13.74 -5.40 -4.86
CA PHE A 4 -13.61 -4.13 -5.55
C PHE A 4 -12.63 -4.18 -6.74
N ASP A 5 -12.15 -5.36 -7.12
CA ASP A 5 -11.24 -5.48 -8.26
C ASP A 5 -11.89 -5.04 -9.58
N ALA A 6 -11.15 -4.32 -10.42
CA ALA A 6 -11.64 -3.72 -11.67
C ALA A 6 -12.88 -2.81 -11.53
N THR A 7 -13.13 -2.28 -10.33
CA THR A 7 -14.21 -1.33 -10.07
C THR A 7 -13.69 0.11 -9.94
N THR A 8 -14.55 1.02 -9.49
CA THR A 8 -14.21 2.45 -9.33
C THR A 8 -13.06 2.68 -8.33
N LEU A 9 -12.18 3.63 -8.64
CA LEU A 9 -11.10 4.09 -7.75
C LEU A 9 -11.64 4.68 -6.43
N LEU A 10 -12.93 5.07 -6.37
CA LEU A 10 -13.56 5.52 -5.12
C LEU A 10 -13.54 4.45 -4.02
N ASN A 11 -13.38 3.17 -4.38
CA ASN A 11 -13.33 2.08 -3.41
C ASN A 11 -12.05 2.08 -2.55
N TYR A 12 -11.01 2.82 -2.93
CA TYR A 12 -9.87 3.07 -2.03
C TYR A 12 -10.29 3.74 -0.71
N ASN A 13 -11.35 4.57 -0.75
CA ASN A 13 -11.90 5.21 0.45
C ASN A 13 -12.53 4.21 1.43
N GLN A 14 -12.76 2.95 0.99
CA GLN A 14 -13.27 1.88 1.86
C GLN A 14 -12.12 1.07 2.47
N VAL A 15 -11.07 0.79 1.71
CA VAL A 15 -10.01 -0.16 2.11
C VAL A 15 -8.85 0.54 2.82
N TRP A 16 -8.29 1.62 2.26
CA TRP A 16 -7.13 2.31 2.86
C TRP A 16 -7.33 2.81 4.30
N PRO A 17 -8.51 3.31 4.73
CA PRO A 17 -8.72 3.65 6.14
C PRO A 17 -8.59 2.44 7.07
N ARG A 18 -8.99 1.25 6.60
CA ARG A 18 -8.88 0.01 7.36
C ARG A 18 -7.43 -0.44 7.40
N ASP A 19 -6.70 -0.32 6.28
CA ASP A 19 -5.28 -0.72 6.19
C ASP A 19 -4.45 0.07 7.20
N LEU A 20 -4.76 1.37 7.30
CA LEU A 20 -4.14 2.29 8.24
C LEU A 20 -4.33 1.86 9.71
N VAL A 21 -5.48 1.25 10.03
CA VAL A 21 -5.78 0.74 11.37
C VAL A 21 -5.10 -0.60 11.60
N SER A 22 -5.23 -1.53 10.64
CA SER A 22 -4.73 -2.91 10.77
C SER A 22 -4.11 -3.42 9.48
N ALA A 23 -2.80 -3.67 9.50
CA ALA A 23 -2.09 -4.29 8.37
C ALA A 23 -2.53 -5.73 8.07
N ALA A 24 -3.30 -6.35 8.96
CA ALA A 24 -3.71 -7.75 8.88
C ALA A 24 -5.15 -7.94 8.37
N HIS A 25 -5.94 -6.87 8.18
CA HIS A 25 -7.33 -7.06 7.78
C HIS A 25 -7.42 -7.63 6.37
N THR A 26 -8.54 -8.29 6.10
CA THR A 26 -8.88 -8.86 4.79
C THR A 26 -10.36 -8.62 4.46
N GLU A 27 -10.97 -7.58 5.03
CA GLU A 27 -12.34 -7.17 4.71
C GLU A 27 -12.51 -6.99 3.18
N PHE A 28 -13.70 -7.30 2.65
CA PHE A 28 -13.99 -7.29 1.21
C PHE A 28 -13.13 -8.27 0.38
N GLY A 29 -12.48 -9.25 1.01
CA GLY A 29 -11.63 -10.22 0.33
C GLY A 29 -10.33 -9.63 -0.22
N VAL A 30 -9.87 -8.48 0.31
CA VAL A 30 -8.58 -7.90 -0.08
C VAL A 30 -7.42 -8.69 0.55
N GLU A 31 -6.30 -8.76 -0.17
CA GLU A 31 -5.04 -9.22 0.40
C GLU A 31 -4.57 -8.20 1.46
N SER A 32 -4.13 -8.67 2.62
CA SER A 32 -3.69 -7.79 3.71
C SER A 32 -2.34 -7.13 3.39
N VAL A 33 -2.09 -5.94 3.93
CA VAL A 33 -0.79 -5.25 3.81
C VAL A 33 0.36 -6.16 4.29
N ASN A 34 0.15 -6.93 5.35
CA ASN A 34 1.12 -7.90 5.85
C ASN A 34 1.48 -8.97 4.81
N ASN A 35 0.49 -9.52 4.10
CA ASN A 35 0.73 -10.53 3.07
C ASN A 35 1.49 -9.93 1.89
N VAL A 36 1.12 -8.72 1.45
CA VAL A 36 1.84 -7.99 0.39
C VAL A 36 3.29 -7.74 0.80
N ALA A 37 3.52 -7.25 2.03
CA ALA A 37 4.85 -6.98 2.56
C ALA A 37 5.70 -8.25 2.68
N ALA A 38 5.10 -9.37 3.12
CA ALA A 38 5.78 -10.66 3.19
C ALA A 38 6.26 -11.12 1.81
N ARG A 39 5.40 -11.05 0.79
CA ARG A 39 5.77 -11.38 -0.60
C ARG A 39 6.87 -10.47 -1.13
N VAL A 40 6.82 -9.17 -0.82
CA VAL A 40 7.87 -8.21 -1.21
C VAL A 40 9.19 -8.58 -0.54
N ARG A 41 9.17 -8.90 0.76
CA ARG A 41 10.35 -9.33 1.50
C ARG A 41 10.99 -10.56 0.86
N GLU A 42 10.20 -11.59 0.57
CA GLU A 42 10.67 -12.81 -0.08
C GLU A 42 11.25 -12.53 -1.47
N PHE A 43 10.60 -11.64 -2.24
CA PHE A 43 11.11 -11.20 -3.53
C PHE A 43 12.47 -10.51 -3.40
N VAL A 44 12.61 -9.53 -2.50
CA VAL A 44 13.87 -8.79 -2.31
C VAL A 44 14.99 -9.73 -1.88
N ILE A 45 14.75 -10.60 -0.89
CA ILE A 45 15.77 -11.57 -0.42
C ILE A 45 16.26 -12.43 -1.58
N ARG A 46 15.34 -12.98 -2.38
CA ARG A 46 15.72 -13.81 -3.52
C ARG A 46 16.52 -13.03 -4.56
N MET A 47 16.18 -11.78 -4.84
CA MET A 47 16.92 -10.96 -5.79
C MET A 47 18.33 -10.64 -5.30
N GLU A 48 18.52 -10.36 -4.01
CA GLU A 48 19.84 -10.16 -3.40
C GLU A 48 20.67 -11.45 -3.37
N GLU A 49 20.04 -12.63 -3.29
CA GLU A 49 20.73 -13.93 -3.37
C GLU A 49 21.15 -14.29 -4.81
N GLU A 50 20.35 -13.90 -5.81
CA GLU A 50 20.55 -14.26 -7.22
C GLU A 50 21.44 -13.26 -7.98
N HIS A 51 21.58 -12.03 -7.47
CA HIS A 51 22.27 -10.93 -8.16
C HIS A 51 23.22 -10.18 -7.23
N GLU A 52 24.44 -9.90 -7.69
CA GLU A 52 25.42 -9.08 -6.96
C GLU A 52 25.93 -7.94 -7.86
N GLY A 53 25.77 -6.70 -7.41
CA GLY A 53 26.22 -5.51 -8.14
C GLY A 53 25.36 -5.10 -9.34
N ASP A 54 24.28 -5.82 -9.62
CA ASP A 54 23.31 -5.47 -10.66
C ASP A 54 22.34 -4.37 -10.21
N CYS A 55 21.87 -3.57 -11.16
CA CYS A 55 20.77 -2.64 -10.95
C CYS A 55 19.44 -3.30 -11.36
N ILE A 56 18.57 -3.54 -10.38
CA ILE A 56 17.28 -4.21 -10.60
C ILE A 56 16.15 -3.16 -10.65
N VAL A 57 15.31 -3.25 -11.68
CA VAL A 57 14.11 -2.39 -11.82
C VAL A 57 12.86 -3.23 -11.57
N LEU A 58 12.18 -2.95 -10.44
CA LEU A 58 10.90 -3.58 -10.11
C LEU A 58 9.73 -2.79 -10.72
N VAL A 59 9.01 -3.41 -11.65
CA VAL A 59 7.77 -2.85 -12.24
C VAL A 59 6.57 -3.58 -11.67
N SER A 60 5.65 -2.84 -11.04
CA SER A 60 4.46 -3.40 -10.39
C SER A 60 3.36 -2.33 -10.26
N HIS A 61 2.22 -2.70 -9.69
CA HIS A 61 1.14 -1.79 -9.33
C HIS A 61 1.52 -0.87 -8.15
N ALA A 62 0.88 0.31 -8.10
CA ALA A 62 1.16 1.35 -7.13
C ALA A 62 1.09 0.86 -5.67
N ASP A 63 0.04 0.16 -5.26
CA ASP A 63 -0.10 -0.30 -3.87
C ASP A 63 1.03 -1.25 -3.45
N THR A 64 1.41 -2.20 -4.30
CA THR A 64 2.57 -3.08 -4.04
C THR A 64 3.86 -2.27 -3.93
N LEU A 65 4.10 -1.30 -4.83
CA LEU A 65 5.32 -0.48 -4.79
C LEU A 65 5.36 0.44 -3.55
N GLN A 66 4.22 1.00 -3.16
CA GLN A 66 4.07 1.83 -1.96
C GLN A 66 4.32 1.02 -0.67
N ILE A 67 3.77 -0.20 -0.60
CA ILE A 67 4.00 -1.12 0.52
C ILE A 67 5.47 -1.54 0.53
N ALA A 68 6.06 -1.81 -0.63
CA ALA A 68 7.49 -2.12 -0.72
C ALA A 68 8.37 -0.97 -0.21
N GLN A 69 8.11 0.27 -0.64
CA GLN A 69 8.86 1.44 -0.18
C GLN A 69 8.79 1.61 1.34
N THR A 70 7.57 1.60 1.90
CA THR A 70 7.40 1.77 3.35
C THR A 70 8.02 0.63 4.14
N TYR A 71 7.84 -0.61 3.69
CA TYR A 71 8.40 -1.80 4.33
C TYR A 71 9.94 -1.80 4.32
N VAL A 72 10.56 -1.62 3.14
CA VAL A 72 12.02 -1.65 3.01
C VAL A 72 12.68 -0.48 3.74
N ALA A 73 12.06 0.71 3.69
CA ALA A 73 12.56 1.89 4.41
C ALA A 73 12.50 1.75 5.95
N GLY A 74 11.84 0.72 6.47
CA GLY A 74 11.62 0.53 7.91
C GLY A 74 10.52 1.43 8.50
N ALA A 75 9.64 1.98 7.65
CA ALA A 75 8.46 2.71 8.08
C ALA A 75 7.29 1.75 8.38
N ASP A 76 6.20 2.26 8.97
CA ASP A 76 4.98 1.48 9.17
C ASP A 76 4.26 1.23 7.83
N PRO A 77 4.16 -0.03 7.35
CA PRO A 77 3.55 -0.33 6.06
C PRO A 77 2.08 0.08 5.96
N ARG A 78 1.38 0.25 7.08
CA ARG A 78 -0.01 0.76 7.12
C ARG A 78 -0.16 2.16 6.55
N THR A 79 0.94 2.90 6.45
CA THR A 79 0.97 4.26 5.92
C THR A 79 1.19 4.33 4.40
N PHE A 80 1.33 3.20 3.71
CA PHE A 80 1.70 3.10 2.29
C PHE A 80 0.89 4.04 1.37
N SER A 81 -0.41 4.16 1.62
CA SER A 81 -1.34 4.96 0.81
C SER A 81 -1.05 6.47 0.85
N GLN A 82 -0.17 6.92 1.74
CA GLN A 82 0.29 8.30 1.84
C GLN A 82 1.46 8.62 0.89
N TYR A 83 2.13 7.60 0.34
CA TYR A 83 3.32 7.72 -0.50
C TYR A 83 3.01 7.45 -1.98
N ARG A 84 1.94 8.05 -2.50
CA ARG A 84 1.37 7.72 -3.81
C ARG A 84 2.34 7.89 -4.97
N PHE A 85 2.40 6.90 -5.86
CA PHE A 85 3.10 7.02 -7.14
C PHE A 85 2.22 7.77 -8.16
N VAL A 86 2.84 8.56 -9.03
CA VAL A 86 2.22 8.97 -10.31
C VAL A 86 2.53 7.94 -11.41
N ASN A 87 1.77 8.00 -12.51
CA ASN A 87 1.96 7.06 -13.62
C ASN A 87 3.39 7.10 -14.15
N ALA A 88 4.01 5.92 -14.26
CA ALA A 88 5.38 5.72 -14.71
C ALA A 88 6.47 6.44 -13.86
N GLU A 89 6.15 6.80 -12.61
CA GLU A 89 7.16 7.32 -11.69
C GLU A 89 8.14 6.22 -11.28
N VAL A 90 9.42 6.58 -11.24
CA VAL A 90 10.52 5.73 -10.76
C VAL A 90 11.06 6.32 -9.47
N ARG A 91 11.28 5.46 -8.47
CA ARG A 91 11.88 5.84 -7.19
C ARG A 91 12.93 4.82 -6.79
N GLU A 92 13.93 5.27 -6.05
CA GLU A 92 14.86 4.38 -5.38
C GLU A 92 14.15 3.64 -4.24
N LEU A 93 14.59 2.41 -3.98
CA LEU A 93 14.14 1.56 -2.89
C LEU A 93 15.28 1.45 -1.87
N LEU A 94 15.26 2.27 -0.83
CA LEU A 94 16.35 2.37 0.15
C LEU A 94 15.86 1.95 1.54
N GLN A 95 16.77 1.37 2.34
CA GLN A 95 16.52 0.98 3.74
C GLN A 95 16.64 2.18 4.71
N ASN A 96 15.96 3.29 4.39
CA ASN A 96 16.01 4.51 5.20
C ASN A 96 14.70 5.29 5.07
N VAL A 97 14.01 5.54 6.20
CA VAL A 97 12.77 6.33 6.22
C VAL A 97 12.93 7.72 5.60
N ALA A 98 14.12 8.33 5.68
CA ALA A 98 14.39 9.63 5.07
C ALA A 98 14.39 9.62 3.52
N SER A 99 14.41 8.44 2.88
CA SER A 99 14.29 8.32 1.42
C SER A 99 12.84 8.40 0.93
N LEU A 100 11.85 8.30 1.82
CA LEU A 100 10.45 8.40 1.45
C LEU A 100 10.10 9.86 1.11
N PRO A 101 9.24 10.10 0.10
CA PRO A 101 8.75 11.45 -0.17
C PRO A 101 7.90 11.96 0.99
N ALA A 102 7.62 13.26 1.02
CA ALA A 102 6.71 13.83 2.00
C ALA A 102 5.34 13.11 1.94
N PRO A 103 4.81 12.60 3.06
CA PRO A 103 3.55 11.87 3.07
C PRO A 103 2.41 12.82 2.68
N VAL A 104 1.47 12.34 1.87
CA VAL A 104 0.24 13.04 1.51
C VAL A 104 -0.93 12.39 2.24
N PRO A 105 -1.41 12.98 3.36
CA PRO A 105 -2.49 12.41 4.16
C PRO A 105 -3.72 12.07 3.33
N LEU A 106 -4.41 11.00 3.73
CA LEU A 106 -5.66 10.61 3.08
C LEU A 106 -6.73 11.68 3.32
N LYS A 107 -7.24 12.26 2.23
CA LYS A 107 -8.41 13.13 2.25
C LYS A 107 -9.57 12.33 1.70
N TYR A 108 -10.47 11.91 2.58
CA TYR A 108 -11.68 11.23 2.17
C TYR A 108 -12.73 12.29 1.80
N SER A 109 -13.25 12.23 0.57
CA SER A 109 -14.54 12.85 0.31
C SER A 109 -15.57 12.00 1.06
N ALA A 110 -16.26 12.61 2.03
CA ALA A 110 -17.47 11.99 2.56
C ALA A 110 -18.42 11.84 1.37
N SER A 111 -18.59 10.61 0.88
CA SER A 111 -19.81 10.32 0.14
C SER A 111 -20.93 10.46 1.15
N GLU A 112 -21.80 11.46 0.96
CA GLU A 112 -23.07 11.53 1.68
C GLU A 112 -23.83 10.24 1.39
N GLY A 113 -23.76 9.27 2.30
CA GLY A 113 -24.33 7.96 2.03
C GLY A 113 -24.13 6.95 3.14
N SER A 114 -25.13 6.86 4.02
CA SER A 114 -25.53 5.60 4.67
C SER A 114 -24.69 5.04 5.85
N TRP A 115 -24.04 5.86 6.66
CA TRP A 115 -23.57 5.41 8.01
C TRP A 115 -24.44 5.95 9.17
N ALA A 116 -25.35 6.90 8.91
CA ALA A 116 -26.15 7.55 9.95
C ALA A 116 -27.45 6.80 10.37
N ARG A 117 -27.76 5.62 9.81
CA ARG A 117 -29.02 4.91 10.12
C ARG A 117 -28.93 3.74 11.12
N MET A 118 -27.77 3.44 11.71
CA MET A 118 -27.61 2.29 12.62
C MET A 118 -27.43 2.64 14.12
N LYS A 119 -27.82 3.85 14.58
CA LYS A 119 -27.82 4.18 16.02
C LYS A 119 -29.06 4.92 16.53
N LYS A 120 -30.26 4.47 16.13
CA LYS A 120 -31.51 4.74 16.88
C LYS A 120 -32.48 3.57 16.75
N GLN A 121 -32.33 2.58 17.63
CA GLN A 121 -33.43 1.81 18.21
C GLN A 121 -33.21 1.79 19.71
#